data_AF-X1J7D7-F1
#
_entry.id   AF-X1J7D7-F1
#
_cell.length_a   1.000
_cell.length_b   1.000
_cell.length_c   1.000
_cell.angle_alpha   90.00
_cell.angle_beta   90.00
_cell.angle_gamma   90.00
#
_symmetry.space_group_name_H-M   'P 1'
#
loop_
_entity.id
_entity.type
_entity.pdbx_description
1 polymer ?
#
loop_
_entity_poly.entity_id
_entity_poly.type
_entity_poly.pdbx_seq_one_letter_code
_entity_poly.pdbx_strand_id
1 'polypeptide(L)' 'MEILIKNILPGEFYRRDTLEVARDLLGKALVKFKGSEMVGGIILETEAYYGQDDPASHAYGGKTPRSEIMFGNF' A
#
# COMPACT_ATOMS: atom_id res chain seq x y z
N MET A 1 -16.23 2.02 -15.39
CA MET A 1 -16.13 1.52 -14.00
C MET A 1 -15.82 0.04 -13.95
N GLU A 2 -16.58 -0.82 -14.65
CA GLU A 2 -16.32 -2.28 -14.71
C GLU A 2 -14.91 -2.67 -15.16
N ILE A 3 -14.35 -2.02 -16.18
CA ILE A 3 -12.98 -2.31 -16.68
C ILE A 3 -11.92 -2.01 -15.59
N LEU A 4 -12.11 -0.95 -14.81
CA LEU A 4 -11.21 -0.59 -13.70
C LEU A 4 -11.33 -1.59 -12.55
N ILE A 5 -12.56 -2.02 -12.22
CA ILE A 5 -12.81 -3.00 -11.16
C ILE A 5 -12.17 -4.36 -11.50
N LYS A 6 -12.21 -4.77 -12.77
CA LYS A 6 -11.55 -6.00 -13.24
C LYS A 6 -10.03 -6.00 -13.09
N ASN A 7 -9.41 -4.82 -12.92
CA ASN A 7 -7.97 -4.64 -12.79
C ASN A 7 -7.54 -4.24 -11.37
N ILE A 8 -8.40 -4.41 -10.37
CA ILE A 8 -8.03 -4.21 -8.97
C ILE A 8 -6.97 -5.26 -8.60
N LEU A 9 -5.86 -4.80 -8.04
CA LEU A 9 -4.80 -5.69 -7.57
C LEU A 9 -5.35 -6.56 -6.42
N PRO A 10 -5.15 -7.89 -6.47
CA PRO A 10 -5.69 -8.81 -5.48
C PRO A 10 -4.96 -8.68 -4.14
N GLY A 11 -5.54 -9.19 -3.05
CA GLY A 11 -4.91 -9.13 -1.72
C GLY A 11 -3.52 -9.79 -1.68
N GLU A 12 -3.35 -10.86 -2.45
CA GLU A 12 -2.10 -11.60 -2.64
C GLU A 12 -0.97 -10.72 -3.19
N PHE A 13 -1.28 -9.67 -3.95
CA PHE A 13 -0.28 -8.72 -4.44
C PHE A 13 0.44 -8.03 -3.27
N TYR A 14 -0.29 -7.72 -2.19
CA TYR A 14 0.21 -6.99 -1.03
C TYR A 14 0.81 -7.92 0.04
N ARG A 15 0.44 -9.21 0.05
CA ARG A 15 0.99 -10.25 0.95
C ARG A 15 2.36 -10.78 0.48
N ARG A 16 3.30 -9.88 0.24
CA ARG A 16 4.66 -10.23 -0.20
C ARG A 16 5.66 -9.42 0.61
N ASP A 17 6.94 -9.62 0.32
CA ASP A 17 7.99 -8.78 0.89
C ASP A 17 7.73 -7.29 0.59
N THR A 18 7.96 -6.43 1.59
CA THR A 18 7.59 -5.01 1.50
C THR A 18 8.37 -4.28 0.39
N LEU A 19 9.64 -4.65 0.17
CA LEU A 19 10.46 -4.05 -0.88
C LEU A 19 10.02 -4.49 -2.28
N GLU A 20 9.57 -5.73 -2.44
CA GLU A 20 8.97 -6.20 -3.70
C GLU A 20 7.68 -5.45 -4.01
N VAL A 21 6.78 -5.33 -3.04
CA VAL A 21 5.51 -4.61 -3.20
C VAL A 21 5.76 -3.15 -3.58
N ALA A 22 6.67 -2.47 -2.89
CA ALA A 22 7.02 -1.07 -3.18
C ALA A 22 7.47 -0.89 -4.64
N ARG A 23 8.40 -1.74 -5.11
CA ARG A 23 8.88 -1.71 -6.50
C ARG A 23 7.76 -1.98 -7.50
N ASP A 24 6.93 -2.98 -7.25
CA ASP A 24 5.87 -3.39 -8.19
C ASP A 24 4.69 -2.42 -8.23
N LEU A 25 4.53 -1.58 -7.20
CA LEU A 25 3.54 -0.50 -7.17
C LEU A 25 3.89 0.63 -8.15
N LEU A 26 5.16 0.81 -8.52
CA LEU A 26 5.55 1.80 -9.51
C LEU A 26 4.84 1.54 -10.86
N GLY A 27 4.27 2.60 -11.43
CA GLY A 27 3.49 2.54 -12.66
C GLY A 27 2.05 2.04 -12.48
N LYS A 28 1.64 1.62 -11.27
CA LYS A 28 0.24 1.27 -10.98
C LYS A 28 -0.60 2.53 -10.75
N ALA A 29 -1.90 2.43 -10.97
CA ALA A 29 -2.84 3.52 -10.75
C ALA A 29 -3.43 3.44 -9.34
N LEU A 30 -3.35 4.54 -8.59
CA LEU A 30 -4.14 4.74 -7.37
C LEU A 30 -5.41 5.50 -7.74
N VAL A 31 -6.56 4.92 -7.43
CA VAL A 31 -7.87 5.45 -7.84
C VAL A 31 -8.80 5.58 -6.63
N LYS A 32 -9.46 6.73 -6.52
CA LYS A 32 -10.48 7.02 -5.52
C LYS A 32 -11.79 7.40 -6.21
N PHE A 33 -12.88 6.79 -5.77
CA PHE A 33 -14.22 7.12 -6.22
C PHE A 33 -14.94 7.98 -5.18
N LYS A 34 -15.67 9.00 -5.63
CA LYS A 34 -16.57 9.83 -4.81
C LYS A 34 -17.92 9.89 -5.52
N GLY A 35 -18.78 8.91 -5.23
CA GLY A 35 -20.00 8.71 -6.01
C GLY A 35 -19.65 8.30 -7.46
N SER A 36 -20.11 9.08 -8.43
CA SER A 36 -19.78 8.89 -9.85
C SER A 36 -18.46 9.52 -10.28
N GLU A 37 -17.87 10.39 -9.46
CA GLU A 37 -16.59 11.03 -9.77
C GLU A 37 -15.43 10.11 -9.45
N MET A 38 -14.41 10.16 -10.29
CA MET A 38 -13.16 9.39 -10.13
C MET A 38 -11.98 10.34 -10.16
N VAL A 39 -11.10 10.22 -9.17
CA VAL A 39 -9.81 10.90 -9.11
C VAL A 39 -8.74 9.84 -8.95
N GLY A 40 -7.63 9.99 -9.66
CA GLY A 40 -6.52 9.07 -9.55
C GLY A 40 -5.25 9.59 -10.19
N GLY A 41 -4.20 8.79 -10.07
CA GLY A 41 -2.88 9.08 -10.63
C GLY A 41 -2.02 7.82 -10.69
N ILE A 42 -0.89 7.94 -11.38
CA ILE A 42 0.10 6.87 -11.47
C ILE A 42 1.09 7.03 -10.31
N ILE A 43 1.42 5.94 -9.65
CA ILE A 43 2.43 5.90 -8.60
C ILE A 43 3.81 5.99 -9.26
N LEU A 44 4.52 7.08 -9.02
CA LEU A 44 5.87 7.32 -9.57
C LEU A 44 6.99 7.06 -8.56
N GLU A 45 6.65 7.03 -7.27
CA GLU A 45 7.60 6.89 -6.18
C GLU A 45 6.97 6.07 -5.06
N THR A 46 7.80 5.27 -4.38
CA THR A 46 7.43 4.48 -3.20
C THR A 46 8.62 4.38 -2.24
N GLU A 47 8.32 4.17 -0.97
CA GLU A 47 9.30 3.87 0.07
C GLU A 47 8.89 2.59 0.80
N ALA A 48 9.86 1.74 1.13
CA ALA A 48 9.65 0.51 1.89
C ALA A 48 10.18 0.69 3.31
N TYR A 49 9.37 0.33 4.30
CA TYR A 49 9.72 0.40 5.73
C TYR A 49 9.61 -0.97 6.37
N TYR A 50 10.68 -1.45 7.02
CA TYR A 50 10.75 -2.81 7.58
C TYR A 50 10.26 -2.92 9.03
N GLY A 51 9.16 -2.22 9.35
CA GLY A 51 8.46 -2.45 10.61
C GLY A 51 9.30 -2.13 11.84
N GLN A 52 9.48 -3.13 12.72
CA GLN A 52 10.18 -2.98 14.00
C GLN A 52 11.71 -2.89 13.87
N ASP A 53 12.28 -3.39 12.77
CA ASP A 53 13.73 -3.47 12.54
C ASP A 53 14.29 -2.24 11.82
N ASP A 54 13.41 -1.28 11.48
CA ASP A 54 13.75 -0.08 10.73
C ASP A 54 13.59 1.18 11.59
N PRO A 55 14.68 1.84 12.02
CA PRO A 55 14.62 3.06 12.83
C PRO A 55 13.86 4.23 12.20
N ALA A 56 13.66 4.24 10.88
CA ALA A 56 12.88 5.28 10.18
C ALA A 56 11.36 4.96 10.18
N SER A 57 10.99 3.73 10.50
CA SER A 57 9.59 3.27 10.50
C SER A 57 8.82 3.74 11.74
N HIS A 58 7.55 4.09 11.56
CA HIS A 58 6.65 4.35 12.69
C HIS A 58 6.31 3.10 13.51
N ALA A 59 6.63 1.91 13.01
CA ALA A 59 6.52 0.66 13.76
C ALA A 59 7.81 0.32 14.54
N TYR A 60 8.86 1.15 14.43
CA TYR A 60 10.08 1.01 15.22
C TYR A 60 9.76 1.05 16.71
N GLY A 61 10.32 0.12 17.48
CA GLY A 61 10.04 -0.01 18.91
C GLY A 61 8.67 -0.63 19.24
N GLY A 62 7.91 -1.06 18.23
CA GLY A 62 6.70 -1.86 18.41
C GLY A 62 5.38 -1.12 18.16
N LYS A 63 4.30 -1.76 18.61
CA LYS A 63 2.92 -1.33 18.33
C LYS A 63 2.50 -0.19 19.26
N THR A 64 2.01 0.89 18.68
CA THR A 64 1.32 1.98 19.37
C THR A 64 -0.09 2.14 18.81
N PRO A 65 -1.00 2.90 19.46
CA PRO A 65 -2.32 3.18 18.89
C PRO A 65 -2.25 3.82 17.49
N ARG A 66 -1.21 4.60 17.18
CA ARG A 66 -1.02 5.22 15.86
C ARG A 66 -0.48 4.23 14.82
N SER A 67 0.48 3.39 15.20
CA SER A 67 1.13 2.44 14.29
C SER A 67 0.39 1.10 14.17
N GLU A 68 -0.75 0.94 14.84
CA GLU A 68 -1.45 -0.36 14.93
C GLU A 68 -1.79 -0.99 13.58
N ILE A 69 -2.09 -0.17 12.58
CA ILE A 69 -2.45 -0.61 11.23
C ILE A 69 -1.29 -1.32 10.51
N MET A 70 -0.04 -1.07 10.92
CA MET A 70 1.16 -1.69 10.37
C MET A 70 1.42 -3.10 10.91
N PHE A 71 0.63 -3.57 11.89
CA PHE A 71 0.77 -4.88 12.54
C PHE A 71 -0.36 -5.86 12.19
N GLY A 72 -1.14 -5.58 11.15
CA GLY A 72 -2.20 -6.48 10.69
C GLY A 72 -1.66 -7.76 10.06
N ASN A 73 -2.34 -8.88 10.30
CA ASN A 73 -2.12 -10.11 9.53
C ASN A 73 -2.99 -10.01 8.27
N PHE A 74 -2.39 -9.70 7.13
CA PHE A 74 -3.09 -9.68 5.85
C PHE A 74 -2.82 -10.93 5.04
#